data_AF-A0A672R425-F1
#
_entry.id   AF-A0A672R425-F1
#
_cell.length_a   1.000
_cell.length_b   1.000
_cell.length_c   1.000
_cell.angle_alpha   90.00
_cell.angle_beta   90.00
_cell.angle_gamma   90.00
#
_symmetry.space_group_name_H-M   'P 1'
#
loop_
_entity.id
_entity.type
_entity.pdbx_description
1 polymer ?
#
loop_
_entity_poly.entity_id
_entity_poly.type
_entity_poly.pdbx_seq_one_letter_code
_entity_poly.pdbx_strand_id
1 'polypeptide(L)'
;MPSHSRSHSPSRLLSPGRLAAQNGDWENASTISSPASIPEYTGPKLYKEPSFKSNKFIIHNAISRCCLAGKVNEPQKNKIVEEMEKSSANHFLILFRDASCQFRAVYTMNPETEEMVRLTGFGPRVINLTMVESIYKYSSDRKQFTAIPSKTMSMSVDAFTIPSHLWERKRPGTPKKLGTPK
;
A
#
# COMPACT_ATOMS: atom_id res chain seq x y z
N MET A 1 -28.78 14.53 62.61
CA MET A 1 -28.82 15.95 63.06
C MET A 1 -27.58 16.67 62.55
N PRO A 2 -27.69 17.94 62.14
CA PRO A 2 -27.21 18.52 60.87
C PRO A 2 -26.04 19.51 61.06
N SER A 3 -25.32 19.97 60.01
CA SER A 3 -25.52 21.25 59.29
C SER A 3 -24.53 21.34 58.09
N HIS A 4 -24.97 21.55 56.84
CA HIS A 4 -25.12 22.82 56.08
C HIS A 4 -23.89 23.75 56.09
N SER A 5 -23.29 24.11 54.93
CA SER A 5 -23.67 25.27 54.08
C SER A 5 -22.97 25.15 52.69
N ARG A 6 -23.65 25.19 51.52
CA ARG A 6 -23.98 26.35 50.64
C ARG A 6 -22.85 27.41 50.57
N SER A 7 -22.39 27.95 49.44
CA SER A 7 -22.98 28.39 48.15
C SER A 7 -21.83 28.99 47.31
N HIS A 8 -21.74 28.95 45.97
CA HIS A 8 -22.44 29.84 45.03
C HIS A 8 -22.01 29.51 43.57
N SER A 9 -22.99 29.48 42.66
CA SER A 9 -22.87 29.98 41.27
C SER A 9 -23.76 31.24 41.21
N PRO A 10 -23.53 32.25 40.34
CA PRO A 10 -23.50 32.15 38.88
C PRO A 10 -22.42 33.06 38.23
N SER A 11 -22.15 33.00 36.92
CA SER A 11 -22.60 34.05 35.99
C SER A 11 -22.31 33.66 34.54
N ARG A 12 -23.36 33.76 33.71
CA ARG A 12 -23.30 33.83 32.25
C ARG A 12 -22.64 35.14 31.85
N LEU A 13 -21.74 35.12 30.87
CA LEU A 13 -21.37 36.32 30.12
C LEU A 13 -21.51 36.04 28.62
N LEU A 14 -22.30 36.91 28.00
CA LEU A 14 -22.66 36.97 26.60
C LEU A 14 -21.46 37.44 25.77
N SER A 15 -21.21 36.82 24.61
CA SER A 15 -20.29 37.35 23.61
C SER A 15 -20.97 38.51 22.85
N PRO A 16 -20.39 39.72 22.79
CA PRO A 16 -20.90 40.81 21.98
C PRO A 16 -20.48 40.69 20.51
N GLY A 17 -21.44 40.92 19.62
CA GLY A 17 -21.32 42.03 18.65
C GLY A 17 -20.46 41.82 17.40
N ARG A 18 -21.17 41.63 16.28
CA ARG A 18 -20.72 41.97 14.93
C ARG A 18 -20.19 43.40 14.86
N LEU A 19 -19.07 43.61 14.17
CA LEU A 19 -18.81 44.84 13.42
C LEU A 19 -18.29 44.46 12.03
N ALA A 20 -19.00 45.00 11.04
CA ALA A 20 -18.66 45.00 9.63
C ALA A 20 -17.72 46.18 9.33
N ALA A 21 -16.78 45.97 8.40
CA ALA A 21 -16.40 46.89 7.33
C ALA A 21 -15.05 46.43 6.75
N GLN A 22 -15.02 46.08 5.46
CA GLN A 22 -14.37 46.90 4.42
C GLN A 22 -14.17 46.09 3.13
N ASN A 23 -15.05 46.41 2.17
CA ASN A 23 -14.83 46.55 0.73
C ASN A 23 -13.97 45.54 -0.03
N GLY A 24 -14.63 44.82 -0.94
CA GLY A 24 -14.02 44.14 -2.08
C GLY A 24 -15.08 43.98 -3.17
N ASP A 25 -15.36 45.09 -3.86
CA ASP A 25 -16.29 45.23 -4.97
C ASP A 25 -15.91 44.27 -6.11
N TRP A 26 -16.72 43.24 -6.32
CA TRP A 26 -16.58 42.28 -7.40
C TRP A 26 -17.48 42.76 -8.54
N GLU A 27 -17.08 43.87 -9.18
CA GLU A 27 -17.74 44.34 -10.38
C GLU A 27 -17.44 43.39 -11.54
N ASN A 28 -18.44 42.54 -11.77
CA ASN A 28 -18.70 41.80 -12.99
C ASN A 28 -18.87 42.78 -14.17
N ALA A 29 -17.75 43.20 -14.78
CA ALA A 29 -17.74 43.84 -16.09
C ALA A 29 -17.34 42.79 -17.13
N SER A 30 -18.36 42.30 -17.84
CA SER A 30 -18.20 41.55 -19.07
C SER A 30 -17.61 42.45 -20.16
N THR A 31 -16.40 42.15 -20.63
CA THR A 31 -15.94 42.54 -21.97
C THR A 31 -15.44 41.29 -22.69
N ILE A 32 -16.33 40.77 -23.54
CA ILE A 32 -15.98 39.89 -24.65
C ILE A 32 -14.94 40.60 -25.53
N SER A 33 -13.77 40.00 -25.70
CA SER A 33 -13.06 39.97 -26.99
C SER A 33 -11.83 39.06 -26.97
N SER A 34 -11.79 38.18 -27.97
CA SER A 34 -10.63 37.54 -28.60
C SER A 34 -10.22 36.12 -28.15
N PRO A 35 -10.18 35.14 -29.09
CA PRO A 35 -9.71 33.79 -28.86
C PRO A 35 -8.19 33.76 -29.08
N ALA A 36 -7.43 33.59 -28.01
CA ALA A 36 -5.98 33.39 -28.13
C ALA A 36 -5.51 32.38 -27.11
N SER A 37 -5.07 31.24 -27.64
CA SER A 37 -4.14 30.27 -27.04
C SER A 37 -4.51 29.74 -25.66
N ILE A 38 -4.99 28.50 -25.64
CA ILE A 38 -4.82 27.57 -24.52
C ILE A 38 -3.34 27.63 -24.12
N PRO A 39 -2.97 28.12 -22.92
CA PRO A 39 -1.64 27.86 -22.41
C PRO A 39 -1.64 26.36 -22.09
N GLU A 40 -0.95 25.59 -22.91
CA GLU A 40 -0.65 24.19 -22.61
C GLU A 40 0.02 24.19 -21.23
N TYR A 41 -0.72 23.71 -20.23
CA TYR A 41 -0.30 23.68 -18.84
C TYR A 41 0.86 22.69 -18.74
N THR A 42 2.08 23.18 -18.97
CA THR A 42 3.34 22.50 -18.65
C THR A 42 3.58 22.65 -17.16
N GLY A 43 2.63 22.20 -16.34
CA GLY A 43 2.75 22.22 -14.90
C GLY A 43 4.04 21.51 -14.49
N PRO A 44 4.78 22.03 -13.49
CA PRO A 44 6.01 21.38 -13.04
C PRO A 44 5.67 19.96 -12.62
N LYS A 45 6.27 18.97 -13.31
CA LYS A 45 6.28 17.59 -12.85
C LYS A 45 6.84 17.64 -11.44
N LEU A 46 5.98 17.42 -10.44
CA LEU A 46 6.38 17.22 -9.05
C LEU A 46 7.21 15.94 -9.01
N TYR A 47 8.48 16.07 -9.40
CA TYR A 47 9.44 15.00 -9.33
C TYR A 47 9.75 14.80 -7.86
N LYS A 48 8.98 13.91 -7.23
CA LYS A 48 9.38 13.34 -5.95
C LYS A 48 10.46 12.33 -6.28
N GLU A 49 11.68 12.66 -5.88
CA GLU A 49 12.84 11.82 -6.07
C GLU A 49 12.51 10.37 -5.70
N PRO A 50 12.83 9.39 -6.57
CA PRO A 50 12.64 7.99 -6.24
C PRO A 50 13.31 7.72 -4.90
N SER A 51 12.54 7.28 -3.91
CA SER A 51 13.12 6.95 -2.61
C SER A 51 14.02 5.72 -2.78
N PHE A 52 15.32 5.95 -2.87
CA PHE A 52 16.34 4.89 -2.84
C PHE A 52 16.46 4.19 -1.47
N LYS A 53 15.68 4.63 -0.48
CA LYS A 53 15.66 4.01 0.84
C LYS A 53 15.01 2.63 0.75
N SER A 54 15.77 1.59 1.09
CA SER A 54 15.27 0.23 1.15
C SER A 54 14.13 0.07 2.17
N ASN A 55 13.13 -0.76 1.84
CA ASN A 55 12.03 -1.12 2.76
C ASN A 55 12.30 -2.42 3.55
N LYS A 56 13.53 -2.96 3.52
CA LYS A 56 13.90 -4.22 4.17
C LYS A 56 13.46 -4.32 5.62
N PHE A 57 13.69 -3.28 6.42
CA PHE A 57 13.28 -3.25 7.84
C PHE A 57 11.76 -3.25 8.03
N ILE A 58 11.02 -2.63 7.11
CA ILE A 58 9.55 -2.59 7.14
C ILE A 58 9.02 -4.01 6.91
N ILE A 59 9.52 -4.68 5.87
CA ILE A 59 9.13 -6.05 5.53
C ILE A 59 9.55 -7.05 6.60
N HIS A 60 10.77 -6.92 7.15
CA HIS A 60 11.22 -7.74 8.27
C HIS A 60 10.27 -7.65 9.48
N ASN A 61 9.85 -6.43 9.83
CA ASN A 61 8.92 -6.18 10.93
C ASN A 61 7.53 -6.79 10.63
N ALA A 62 7.02 -6.58 9.42
CA ALA A 62 5.73 -7.13 9.00
C ALA A 62 5.71 -8.67 9.04
N ILE A 63 6.80 -9.32 8.60
CA ILE A 63 6.92 -10.79 8.67
C ILE A 63 6.96 -11.26 10.11
N SER A 64 7.80 -10.63 10.94
CA SER A 64 8.03 -11.06 12.32
C SER A 64 6.83 -10.84 13.24
N ARG A 65 6.05 -9.78 13.02
CA ARG A 65 4.99 -9.34 13.95
C ARG A 65 3.57 -9.53 13.43
N CYS A 66 3.37 -9.66 12.12
CA CYS A 66 2.05 -9.75 11.51
C CYS A 66 1.87 -11.07 10.74
N CYS A 67 2.75 -11.37 9.79
CA CYS A 67 2.54 -12.47 8.85
C CYS A 67 2.85 -13.86 9.42
N LEU A 68 3.99 -13.99 10.11
CA LEU A 68 4.52 -15.25 10.63
C LEU A 68 4.78 -15.16 12.14
N ALA A 69 3.87 -14.48 12.85
CA ALA A 69 3.90 -14.41 14.29
C ALA A 69 3.64 -15.79 14.93
N GLY A 70 4.12 -15.96 16.16
CA GLY A 70 3.90 -17.17 16.97
C GLY A 70 4.97 -18.25 16.77
N LYS A 71 5.07 -19.14 17.76
CA LYS A 71 6.11 -20.17 17.87
C LYS A 71 6.07 -21.18 16.72
N VAL A 72 4.89 -21.51 16.21
CA VAL A 72 4.71 -22.49 15.12
C VAL A 72 5.37 -22.07 13.81
N ASN A 73 5.44 -20.75 13.56
CA ASN A 73 5.98 -20.18 12.33
C ASN A 73 7.44 -19.75 12.45
N GLU A 74 8.05 -19.87 13.63
CA GLU A 74 9.40 -19.38 13.91
C GLU A 74 10.48 -19.96 13.00
N PRO A 75 10.50 -21.27 12.69
CA PRO A 75 11.48 -21.82 11.75
C PRO A 75 11.36 -21.22 10.34
N GLN A 76 10.12 -21.03 9.87
CA GLN A 76 9.85 -20.45 8.55
C GLN A 76 10.24 -18.96 8.52
N LYS A 77 9.89 -18.20 9.57
CA LYS A 77 10.28 -16.79 9.74
C LYS A 77 11.80 -16.63 9.66
N ASN A 78 12.55 -17.42 10.42
CA ASN A 78 14.02 -17.32 10.48
C ASN A 78 14.65 -17.56 9.10
N LYS A 79 14.18 -18.59 8.38
CA LYS A 79 14.65 -18.86 7.02
C LYS A 79 14.39 -17.70 6.06
N ILE A 80 13.21 -17.07 6.15
CA ILE A 80 12.88 -15.94 5.28
C ILE A 80 13.73 -14.72 5.61
N VAL A 81 13.91 -14.43 6.90
CA VAL A 81 14.75 -13.31 7.36
C VAL A 81 16.20 -13.51 6.90
N GLU A 82 16.75 -14.71 7.03
CA GLU A 82 18.10 -15.03 6.58
C GLU A 82 18.28 -14.78 5.06
N GLU A 83 17.32 -15.22 4.23
CA GLU A 83 17.37 -14.99 2.78
C GLU A 83 17.21 -13.51 2.41
N MET A 84 16.43 -12.74 3.18
CA MET A 84 16.36 -11.29 3.04
C MET A 84 17.67 -10.61 3.44
N GLU A 85 18.39 -11.15 4.42
CA GLU A 85 19.70 -10.62 4.83
C GLU A 85 20.78 -10.84 3.76
N LYS A 86 20.76 -11.98 3.08
CA LYS A 86 21.67 -12.30 1.96
C LYS A 86 21.37 -11.50 0.69
N SER A 87 20.16 -11.00 0.53
CA SER A 87 19.75 -10.25 -0.65
C SER A 87 20.22 -8.80 -0.60
N SER A 88 20.83 -8.34 -1.69
CA SER A 88 21.21 -6.93 -1.91
C SER A 88 20.08 -6.08 -2.52
N ALA A 89 18.87 -6.61 -2.62
CA ALA A 89 17.73 -5.88 -3.17
C ALA A 89 17.32 -4.72 -2.27
N ASN A 90 16.84 -3.64 -2.88
CA ASN A 90 16.36 -2.47 -2.13
C ASN A 90 14.86 -2.58 -1.81
N HIS A 91 14.07 -3.16 -2.71
CA HIS A 91 12.61 -3.23 -2.58
C HIS A 91 12.13 -4.68 -2.46
N PHE A 92 11.54 -4.98 -1.32
CA PHE A 92 10.96 -6.27 -0.98
C PHE A 92 9.43 -6.16 -0.91
N LEU A 93 8.75 -7.21 -1.35
CA LEU A 93 7.30 -7.26 -1.42
C LEU A 93 6.80 -8.60 -0.86
N ILE A 94 5.70 -8.57 -0.12
CA ILE A 94 5.03 -9.80 0.34
C ILE A 94 3.90 -10.15 -0.63
N LEU A 95 3.90 -11.40 -1.10
CA LEU A 95 2.76 -11.97 -1.83
C LEU A 95 1.77 -12.55 -0.81
N PHE A 96 0.53 -12.08 -0.88
CA PHE A 96 -0.60 -12.67 -0.18
C PHE A 96 -1.43 -13.57 -1.09
N ARG A 97 -2.15 -14.53 -0.47
CA ARG A 97 -3.14 -15.35 -1.18
C ARG A 97 -4.33 -14.51 -1.66
N ASP A 98 -4.82 -13.66 -0.78
CA ASP A 98 -6.05 -12.87 -0.94
C ASP A 98 -6.04 -11.68 0.05
N ALA A 99 -7.17 -10.97 0.14
CA ALA A 99 -7.34 -9.83 1.02
C ALA A 99 -7.25 -10.16 2.53
N SER A 100 -7.27 -11.44 2.93
CA SER A 100 -7.05 -11.86 4.31
C SER A 100 -5.58 -11.77 4.75
N CYS A 101 -4.70 -11.24 3.90
CA CYS A 101 -3.27 -11.07 4.17
C CYS A 101 -2.56 -12.39 4.54
N GLN A 102 -3.04 -13.51 3.98
CA GLN A 102 -2.39 -14.80 4.21
C GLN A 102 -1.06 -14.87 3.44
N PHE A 103 0.04 -14.90 4.18
CA PHE A 103 1.40 -14.95 3.63
C PHE A 103 1.62 -16.14 2.69
N ARG A 104 2.29 -15.90 1.56
CA ARG A 104 2.70 -16.94 0.60
C ARG A 104 4.18 -16.91 0.29
N ALA A 105 4.72 -15.75 -0.03
CA ALA A 105 6.10 -15.60 -0.48
C ALA A 105 6.62 -14.17 -0.31
N VAL A 106 7.94 -14.02 -0.37
CA VAL A 106 8.61 -12.72 -0.49
C VAL A 106 9.20 -12.61 -1.89
N TYR A 107 9.03 -11.45 -2.51
CA TYR A 107 9.57 -11.09 -3.80
C TYR A 107 10.50 -9.89 -3.65
N THR A 108 11.42 -9.76 -4.59
CA THR A 108 12.23 -8.56 -4.78
C THR A 108 11.83 -7.90 -6.08
N MET A 109 11.70 -6.58 -6.08
CA MET A 109 11.44 -5.79 -7.28
C MET A 109 12.65 -4.92 -7.60
N ASN A 110 13.06 -4.89 -8.86
CA ASN A 110 13.99 -3.89 -9.35
C ASN A 110 13.19 -2.79 -10.07
N PRO A 111 13.27 -1.51 -9.64
CA PRO A 111 12.52 -0.43 -10.29
C PRO A 111 12.96 -0.17 -11.73
N GLU A 112 14.15 -0.61 -12.14
CA GLU A 112 14.64 -0.42 -13.52
C GLU A 112 14.07 -1.45 -14.49
N THR A 113 13.97 -2.72 -14.07
CA THR A 113 13.45 -3.80 -14.93
C THR A 113 11.96 -4.03 -14.75
N GLU A 114 11.36 -3.44 -13.70
CA GLU A 114 9.95 -3.62 -13.34
C GLU A 114 9.53 -5.09 -13.13
N GLU A 115 10.49 -5.99 -12.93
CA GLU A 115 10.22 -7.42 -12.70
C GLU A 115 10.22 -7.75 -11.20
N MET A 116 9.25 -8.57 -10.79
CA MET A 116 9.21 -9.13 -9.45
C MET A 116 9.67 -10.58 -9.47
N VAL A 117 10.79 -10.85 -8.80
CA VAL A 117 11.37 -12.19 -8.72
C VAL A 117 11.17 -12.77 -7.32
N ARG A 118 10.71 -14.03 -7.25
CA ARG A 118 10.47 -14.70 -5.97
C ARG A 118 11.80 -14.91 -5.24
N LEU A 119 11.94 -14.34 -4.05
CA LEU A 119 13.07 -14.59 -3.17
C LEU A 119 12.88 -15.92 -2.42
N THR A 120 11.73 -16.08 -1.77
CA THR A 120 11.43 -17.26 -0.93
C THR A 120 9.92 -17.47 -0.78
N GLY A 121 9.50 -18.64 -0.28
CA GLY A 121 8.10 -19.04 -0.09
C GLY A 121 7.50 -19.74 -1.31
N PHE A 122 6.17 -19.73 -1.46
CA PHE A 122 5.44 -20.46 -2.49
C PHE A 122 4.71 -19.52 -3.47
N GLY A 123 4.96 -19.69 -4.77
CA GLY A 123 4.35 -18.91 -5.85
C GLY A 123 5.12 -19.02 -7.16
N PRO A 124 4.67 -18.31 -8.22
CA PRO A 124 5.40 -18.20 -9.48
C PRO A 124 6.86 -17.72 -9.29
N ARG A 125 7.75 -18.03 -10.24
CA ARG A 125 9.15 -17.58 -10.13
C ARG A 125 9.29 -16.08 -10.41
N VAL A 126 8.55 -15.59 -11.39
CA VAL A 126 8.51 -14.20 -11.82
C VAL A 126 7.05 -13.76 -11.91
N ILE A 127 6.76 -12.53 -11.51
CA ILE A 127 5.43 -11.91 -11.62
C ILE A 127 5.61 -10.56 -12.32
N ASN A 128 4.77 -10.33 -13.33
CA ASN A 128 4.70 -9.05 -14.05
C ASN A 128 3.68 -8.12 -13.37
N LEU A 129 3.81 -6.81 -13.54
CA LEU A 129 2.86 -5.85 -12.98
C LEU A 129 1.42 -6.08 -13.44
N THR A 130 1.23 -6.57 -14.66
CA THR A 130 -0.09 -6.87 -15.22
C THR A 130 -0.81 -8.00 -14.50
N MET A 131 -0.08 -8.85 -13.77
CA MET A 131 -0.63 -9.95 -12.97
C MET A 131 -1.02 -9.51 -11.55
N VAL A 132 -0.73 -8.27 -11.15
CA VAL A 132 -1.05 -7.75 -9.83
C VAL A 132 -2.52 -7.36 -9.76
N GLU A 133 -3.22 -7.88 -8.76
CA GLU A 133 -4.64 -7.61 -8.54
C GLU A 133 -4.85 -6.43 -7.59
N SER A 134 -4.24 -6.49 -6.41
CA SER A 134 -4.31 -5.47 -5.37
C SER A 134 -2.92 -5.24 -4.76
N ILE A 135 -2.68 -4.01 -4.30
CA ILE A 135 -1.45 -3.59 -3.63
C ILE A 135 -1.75 -3.04 -2.25
N TYR A 136 -0.81 -3.22 -1.34
CA TYR A 136 -0.96 -2.92 0.08
C TYR A 136 0.27 -2.21 0.61
N LYS A 137 0.05 -1.36 1.61
CA LYS A 137 1.10 -0.72 2.40
C LYS A 137 1.03 -1.22 3.84
N TYR A 138 2.19 -1.50 4.43
CA TYR A 138 2.28 -1.87 5.84
C TYR A 138 2.35 -0.61 6.71
N SER A 139 1.54 -0.58 7.76
CA SER A 139 1.62 0.42 8.83
C SER A 139 2.24 -0.24 10.05
N SER A 140 3.47 0.14 10.39
CA SER A 140 4.16 -0.36 11.59
C SER A 140 3.41 0.00 12.88
N ASP A 141 2.76 1.17 12.91
CA ASP A 141 2.04 1.66 14.09
C ASP A 141 0.82 0.79 14.38
N ARG A 142 0.05 0.50 13.33
CA ARG A 142 -1.17 -0.33 13.41
C ARG A 142 -0.90 -1.82 13.25
N LYS A 143 0.34 -2.19 12.87
CA LYS A 143 0.77 -3.56 12.55
C LYS A 143 -0.16 -4.26 11.56
N GLN A 144 -0.64 -3.50 10.57
CA GLN A 144 -1.62 -3.97 9.60
C GLN A 144 -1.25 -3.55 8.19
N PHE A 145 -1.74 -4.32 7.23
CA PHE A 145 -1.73 -3.95 5.82
C PHE A 145 -2.99 -3.16 5.49
N THR A 146 -2.84 -2.09 4.72
CA THR A 146 -3.95 -1.31 4.19
C THR A 146 -3.88 -1.35 2.67
N ALA A 147 -5.00 -1.68 2.02
CA ALA A 147 -5.09 -1.65 0.57
C ALA A 147 -4.89 -0.22 0.07
N ILE A 148 -4.11 -0.07 -0.99
CA ILE A 148 -3.94 1.20 -1.68
C ILE A 148 -4.98 1.23 -2.80
N PRO A 149 -5.81 2.28 -2.93
CA PRO A 149 -6.83 2.39 -3.98
C PRO A 149 -6.18 2.78 -5.33
N SER A 150 -5.20 2.01 -5.76
CA SER A 150 -4.47 2.17 -7.02
C SER A 150 -3.86 0.82 -7.41
N LYS A 151 -3.46 0.69 -8.67
CA LYS A 151 -2.64 -0.44 -9.16
C LYS A 151 -1.21 0.00 -9.53
N THR A 152 -0.89 1.28 -9.37
CA THR A 152 0.43 1.81 -9.68
C THR A 152 1.45 1.28 -8.70
N MET A 153 2.38 0.45 -9.19
CA MET A 153 3.48 -0.05 -8.38
C MET A 153 4.44 1.10 -8.06
N SER A 154 4.83 1.21 -6.79
CA SER A 154 5.75 2.25 -6.33
C SER A 154 6.57 1.75 -5.15
N MET A 155 7.62 2.49 -4.78
CA MET A 155 8.46 2.19 -3.60
C MET A 155 7.71 2.25 -2.26
N SER A 156 6.45 2.72 -2.26
CA SER A 156 5.61 2.74 -1.06
C SER A 156 4.77 1.48 -0.86
N VAL A 157 4.77 0.57 -1.85
CA VAL A 157 4.06 -0.71 -1.79
C VAL A 157 4.90 -1.72 -1.03
N ASP A 158 4.29 -2.44 -0.09
CA ASP A 158 4.95 -3.44 0.74
C ASP A 158 4.44 -4.87 0.48
N ALA A 159 3.24 -4.99 -0.08
CA ALA A 159 2.64 -6.28 -0.39
C ALA A 159 1.65 -6.20 -1.55
N PHE A 160 1.33 -7.36 -2.13
CA PHE A 160 0.41 -7.47 -3.25
C PHE A 160 -0.29 -8.83 -3.29
N THR A 161 -1.35 -8.92 -4.08
CA THR A 161 -2.04 -10.17 -4.43
C THR A 161 -2.04 -10.37 -5.94
N ILE A 162 -2.24 -11.63 -6.36
CA ILE A 162 -2.44 -12.01 -7.76
C ILE A 162 -3.76 -12.78 -7.89
N PRO A 163 -4.38 -12.77 -9.09
CA PRO A 163 -5.62 -13.49 -9.33
C PRO A 163 -5.55 -14.96 -8.94
N SER A 164 -6.64 -15.46 -8.35
CA SER A 164 -6.71 -16.83 -7.82
C SER A 164 -6.40 -17.92 -8.87
N HIS A 165 -6.77 -17.69 -10.13
CA HIS A 165 -6.56 -18.65 -11.22
C HIS A 165 -5.07 -18.89 -11.55
N LEU A 166 -4.16 -17.97 -11.17
CA LEU A 166 -2.72 -18.17 -11.38
C LEU A 166 -2.11 -19.16 -10.38
N TRP A 167 -2.83 -19.50 -9.31
CA TRP A 167 -2.43 -20.53 -8.35
C TRP A 167 -2.81 -21.94 -8.78
N GLU A 168 -3.85 -22.05 -9.60
CA GLU A 168 -4.24 -23.30 -10.23
C GLU A 168 -3.18 -23.64 -11.27
N ARG A 169 -2.18 -24.42 -10.87
CA ARG A 169 -1.26 -25.05 -11.80
C ARG A 169 -2.11 -25.65 -12.92
N LYS A 170 -1.97 -25.15 -14.16
CA LYS A 170 -2.18 -26.00 -15.33
C LYS A 170 -1.19 -27.14 -15.13
N ARG A 171 -1.63 -28.26 -14.54
CA ARG A 171 -0.94 -29.52 -14.78
C ARG A 171 -0.92 -29.61 -16.30
N PRO A 172 0.24 -29.68 -16.98
CA PRO A 172 0.22 -30.14 -18.35
C PRO A 172 -0.52 -31.48 -18.30
N GLY A 173 -1.72 -31.51 -18.86
CA GLY A 173 -2.53 -32.71 -18.89
C GLY A 173 -1.64 -33.79 -19.46
N THR A 174 -1.43 -34.86 -18.69
CA THR A 174 -0.77 -36.04 -19.22
C THR A 174 -1.47 -36.39 -20.53
N PRO A 175 -0.74 -36.54 -21.66
CA PRO A 175 -1.36 -36.90 -22.92
C PRO A 175 -2.13 -38.21 -22.68
N LYS A 176 -3.44 -38.18 -22.91
CA LYS A 176 -4.29 -39.38 -22.83
C LYS A 176 -3.69 -40.40 -23.79
N LYS A 177 -3.15 -41.49 -23.22
CA LYS A 177 -2.71 -42.67 -23.98
C LYS A 177 -3.93 -43.13 -24.79
N LEU A 178 -3.90 -42.89 -26.10
CA LEU A 178 -4.87 -43.46 -27.04
C LEU A 178 -4.76 -44.98 -26.92
N GLY A 179 -5.89 -45.63 -26.64
CA GLY A 179 -5.96 -47.09 -26.56
C GLY A 179 -5.55 -47.71 -27.89
N THR A 180 -4.63 -48.67 -27.83
CA THR A 180 -4.34 -49.58 -28.93
C THR A 180 -5.44 -50.64 -29.02
N PRO A 181 -6.10 -50.84 -30.17
CA PRO A 181 -6.82 -52.07 -30.43
C PRO A 181 -5.87 -53.08 -31.09
N LYS A 182 -5.69 -54.23 -30.45
CA LYS A 182 -5.65 -55.57 -31.08
C LYS A 182 -5.44 -56.65 -30.03
#